data_AF-A0A2E0TH03-F1
#
_entry.id   AF-A0A2E0TH03-F1
#
_cell.length_a   1.000
_cell.length_b   1.000
_cell.length_c   1.000
_cell.angle_alpha   90.00
_cell.angle_beta   90.00
_cell.angle_gamma   90.00
#
_symmetry.space_group_name_H-M   'P 1'
#
loop_
_entity.id
_entity.type
_entity.pdbx_description
1 polymer ?
#
loop_
_entity_poly.entity_id
_entity_poly.type
_entity_poly.pdbx_seq_one_letter_code
_entity_poly.pdbx_strand_id
1 'polypeptide(L)' 'MNQDELFETLRALLRDVLKARFDGAAYAKLARAHGYADGYMRALLDAGLVDRNELLDLVGNERRRFVDEVPAYHAA' A
#
# COMPACT_ATOMS: atom_id res chain seq x y z
N MET A 1 9.02 16.37 -3.92
CA MET A 1 9.16 15.05 -3.27
C MET A 1 10.32 14.32 -3.91
N ASN A 2 11.16 13.69 -3.13
CA ASN A 2 12.15 12.74 -3.63
C ASN A 2 11.52 11.34 -3.79
N GLN A 3 12.27 10.40 -4.35
CA GLN A 3 11.77 9.04 -4.60
C GLN A 3 11.38 8.31 -3.31
N ASP A 4 12.14 8.50 -2.23
CA ASP A 4 11.86 7.88 -0.94
C ASP A 4 10.53 8.37 -0.36
N GLU A 5 10.24 9.66 -0.44
CA GLU A 5 8.95 10.24 0.01
C GLU A 5 7.76 9.69 -0.80
N LEU A 6 7.94 9.47 -2.10
CA LEU A 6 6.93 8.83 -2.94
C LEU A 6 6.69 7.37 -2.50
N PHE A 7 7.76 6.65 -2.16
CA PHE A 7 7.68 5.25 -1.76
C PHE A 7 7.05 5.09 -0.38
N GLU A 8 7.39 5.96 0.57
CA GLU A 8 6.74 5.99 1.88
C GLU A 8 5.26 6.35 1.78
N THR A 9 4.90 7.28 0.89
CA THR A 9 3.49 7.60 0.61
C THR A 9 2.74 6.37 0.09
N LEU A 10 3.32 5.66 -0.88
CA LEU A 10 2.72 4.43 -1.42
C LEU A 10 2.59 3.34 -0.35
N ARG A 11 3.61 3.15 0.51
CA ARG A 11 3.55 2.19 1.63
C ARG A 11 2.41 2.51 2.59
N ALA A 12 2.21 3.78 2.93
CA ALA A 12 1.10 4.18 3.79
C ALA A 12 -0.27 3.84 3.17
N LEU A 13 -0.47 4.12 1.88
CA LEU A 13 -1.71 3.78 1.17
C LEU A 13 -1.95 2.27 1.11
N LEU A 14 -0.89 1.48 0.85
CA LEU A 14 -0.96 0.02 0.88
C LEU A 14 -1.32 -0.51 2.27
N ARG A 15 -0.75 0.07 3.33
CA ARG A 15 -1.12 -0.27 4.71
C ARG A 15 -2.58 0.02 5.01
N ASP A 16 -3.13 1.13 4.54
CA ASP A 16 -4.54 1.44 4.73
C ASP A 16 -5.47 0.43 4.06
N VAL A 17 -5.10 -0.02 2.85
CA VAL A 17 -5.81 -1.11 2.15
C VAL A 17 -5.74 -2.41 2.94
N LEU A 18 -4.54 -2.78 3.39
CA LEU A 18 -4.32 -4.03 4.13
C LEU A 18 -5.06 -4.02 5.46
N LYS A 19 -4.96 -2.94 6.25
CA LYS A 19 -5.72 -2.78 7.50
C LYS A 19 -7.22 -2.86 7.26
N ALA A 20 -7.75 -2.11 6.30
CA ALA A 20 -9.18 -2.15 6.00
C ALA A 20 -9.66 -3.57 5.63
N ARG A 21 -8.83 -4.35 4.94
CA ARG A 21 -9.12 -5.75 4.60
C ARG A 21 -9.10 -6.66 5.83
N PHE A 22 -8.09 -6.53 6.70
CA PHE A 22 -7.93 -7.37 7.89
C PHE A 22 -8.95 -7.04 8.99
N ASP A 23 -9.27 -5.77 9.20
CA ASP A 23 -10.26 -5.30 10.18
C ASP A 23 -11.71 -5.66 9.78
N GLY A 24 -11.92 -6.32 8.64
CA GLY A 24 -13.26 -6.60 8.11
C GLY A 24 -14.05 -5.32 7.82
N ALA A 25 -13.37 -4.24 7.44
CA ALA A 25 -13.99 -2.93 7.33
C ALA A 25 -15.12 -2.90 6.29
N ALA A 26 -16.07 -1.98 6.50
CA ALA A 26 -17.17 -1.75 5.57
C ALA A 26 -16.66 -1.53 4.13
N TYR A 27 -17.36 -2.13 3.17
CA TYR A 27 -16.97 -2.17 1.75
C TYR A 27 -16.58 -0.80 1.17
N ALA A 28 -17.28 0.27 1.56
CA ALA A 28 -16.98 1.63 1.11
C ALA A 28 -15.59 2.14 1.57
N LYS A 29 -15.14 1.77 2.78
CA LYS A 29 -13.80 2.14 3.28
C LYS A 29 -12.71 1.39 2.51
N LEU A 30 -12.92 0.09 2.29
CA LEU A 30 -12.00 -0.74 1.51
C LEU A 30 -11.89 -0.26 0.06
N ALA A 31 -13.02 0.01 -0.61
CA ALA A 31 -13.04 0.51 -1.98
C ALA A 31 -12.30 1.84 -2.14
N ARG A 32 -12.46 2.76 -1.17
CA ARG A 32 -11.76 4.05 -1.17
C ARG A 32 -10.25 3.87 -1.01
N ALA A 33 -9.80 3.05 -0.06
CA ALA A 33 -8.39 2.76 0.15
C ALA A 33 -7.75 2.17 -1.12
N HIS A 34 -8.44 1.22 -1.77
CA HIS A 34 -8.00 0.68 -3.06
C HIS A 34 -7.87 1.75 -4.12
N GLY A 35 -8.89 2.61 -4.29
CA GLY A 35 -8.86 3.68 -5.28
C GLY A 35 -7.67 4.64 -5.11
N TYR A 36 -7.33 5.01 -3.87
CA TYR A 36 -6.17 5.86 -3.62
C TYR A 36 -4.84 5.15 -3.93
N ALA A 37 -4.68 3.91 -3.48
CA ALA A 37 -3.47 3.14 -3.75
C ALA A 37 -3.28 2.92 -5.27
N ASP A 38 -4.32 2.47 -5.96
CA ASP A 38 -4.29 2.19 -7.40
C ASP A 38 -4.02 3.44 -8.23
N GLY A 39 -4.68 4.56 -7.90
CA GLY A 39 -4.45 5.84 -8.55
C GLY A 39 -3.03 6.36 -8.36
N TYR A 40 -2.48 6.20 -7.16
CA TYR A 40 -1.11 6.62 -6.86
C TYR A 40 -0.08 5.76 -7.61
N MET A 41 -0.23 4.44 -7.58
CA MET A 41 0.61 3.51 -8.35
C MET A 41 0.59 3.83 -9.84
N ARG A 42 -0.60 4.14 -10.39
CA ARG A 42 -0.75 4.53 -11.78
C ARG A 42 -0.01 5.84 -12.09
N ALA A 43 -0.15 6.85 -11.23
CA ALA A 43 0.53 8.13 -11.41
C ALA A 43 2.07 7.99 -11.38
N LEU A 44 2.62 7.12 -10.52
CA LEU A 44 4.06 6.87 -10.47
C LEU A 44 4.58 6.23 -11.77
N LEU A 45 3.84 5.26 -12.32
CA LEU A 45 4.17 4.61 -13.58
C LEU A 45 4.07 5.59 -14.76
N ASP A 46 2.97 6.34 -14.84
CA ASP A 46 2.74 7.29 -15.92
C ASP A 46 3.78 8.43 -15.92
N ALA A 47 4.27 8.81 -14.75
CA ALA A 47 5.34 9.80 -14.59
C ALA A 47 6.75 9.24 -14.81
N GLY A 48 6.90 7.92 -15.00
CA GLY A 48 8.20 7.27 -15.14
C GLY A 48 9.08 7.34 -13.88
N LEU A 49 8.46 7.56 -12.71
CA LEU A 49 9.14 7.67 -11.42
C LEU A 49 9.45 6.31 -10.80
N VAL A 50 8.75 5.28 -11.27
CA VAL A 50 8.98 3.87 -10.96
C VAL A 50 8.74 3.04 -12.21
N ASP A 51 9.46 1.93 -12.34
CA ASP A 51 9.10 0.89 -13.29
C ASP A 51 8.15 -0.15 -12.67
N ARG A 52 7.69 -1.07 -13.52
CA ARG A 52 6.77 -2.13 -13.12
C ARG A 52 7.37 -3.09 -12.10
N ASN A 53 8.64 -3.44 -12.21
CA ASN A 53 9.31 -4.39 -11.32
C ASN A 53 9.55 -3.76 -9.95
N GLU A 54 10.05 -2.52 -9.92
CA GLU A 54 10.21 -1.74 -8.69
C GLU A 54 8.88 -1.62 -7.93
N LEU A 55 7.80 -1.35 -8.66
CA LEU A 55 6.48 -1.25 -8.07
C LEU A 55 5.99 -2.59 -7.50
N LEU A 56 6.18 -3.69 -8.24
CA LEU A 56 5.82 -5.02 -7.77
C LEU A 56 6.62 -5.44 -6.54
N ASP A 57 7.90 -5.12 -6.51
CA ASP A 57 8.77 -5.39 -5.37
C ASP A 57 8.34 -4.59 -4.15
N LEU A 58 8.05 -3.29 -4.32
CA LEU A 58 7.56 -2.45 -3.23
C LEU A 58 6.23 -2.97 -2.66
N VAL A 59 5.26 -3.28 -3.52
CA VAL A 59 3.96 -3.82 -3.10
C VAL A 59 4.12 -5.18 -2.43
N GLY A 60 4.96 -6.06 -2.99
CA GLY A 60 5.23 -7.39 -2.44
C GLY A 60 5.91 -7.33 -1.08
N ASN A 61 6.90 -6.44 -0.93
CA ASN A 61 7.61 -6.21 0.33
C ASN A 61 6.67 -5.67 1.41
N GLU A 62 5.83 -4.68 1.09
CA GLU A 62 4.91 -4.11 2.07
C GLU A 62 3.85 -5.12 2.51
N ARG A 63 3.35 -5.95 1.59
CA ARG A 63 2.43 -7.05 1.92
C ARG A 63 3.05 -8.08 2.86
N ARG A 64 4.28 -8.52 2.58
CA ARG A 64 5.01 -9.44 3.46
C ARG A 64 5.21 -8.84 4.83
N ARG A 65 5.75 -7.62 4.88
CA ARG A 65 5.98 -6.87 6.12
C ARG A 65 4.71 -6.73 6.95
N PHE A 66 3.59 -6.38 6.33
CA PHE A 66 2.31 -6.29 7.03
C PHE A 66 1.91 -7.64 7.64
N VAL A 67 1.97 -8.73 6.87
CA VAL A 67 1.63 -10.08 7.37
C VAL A 67 2.54 -10.51 8.51
N ASP A 68 3.84 -10.22 8.43
CA ASP A 68 4.80 -10.51 9.50
C ASP A 68 4.52 -9.68 10.77
N GLU A 69 3.95 -8.48 10.62
CA GLU A 69 3.52 -7.60 11.73
C GLU A 69 2.13 -7.99 12.30
N VAL A 70 1.25 -8.68 11.55
CA VAL A 70 -0.12 -9.03 11.99
C VAL A 70 -0.18 -9.86 13.29
N PRO A 71 0.71 -10.85 13.56
CA PRO A 71 0.77 -11.51 14.87
C PRO A 71 0.92 -10.52 16.04
N ALA A 72 1.55 -9.36 15.83
CA ALA A 72 1.71 -8.32 16.84
C ALA A 72 0.50 -7.34 16.92
N TYR A 73 -0.33 -7.23 15.88
CA TYR A 73 -1.50 -6.34 15.86
C TYR A 73 -2.66 -6.83 16.74
N HIS A 74 -2.80 -8.14 16.94
CA HIS A 74 -3.80 -8.72 17.84
C HIS A 74 -3.33 -8.86 19.30
N ALA A 75 -2.06 -8.53 19.59
CA ALA A 75 -1.44 -8.67 20.91
C ALA A 75 -1.33 -7.36 21.71
N ALA A 76 -1.80 -6.24 21.16
CA ALA A 76 -1.80 -4.90 21.76
C ALA A 76 -3.24 -4.39 21.96
#